data_AF-A0AB33KCS3-F1
#
_entry.id   AF-A0AB33KCS3-F1
#
_cell.length_a   1.000
_cell.length_b   1.000
_cell.length_c   1.000
_cell.angle_alpha   90.00
_cell.angle_beta   90.00
_cell.angle_gamma   90.00
#
_symmetry.space_group_name_H-M   'P 1'
#
loop_
_entity.id
_entity.type
_entity.pdbx_description
1 polymer ?
#
loop_
_entity_poly.entity_id
_entity_poly.type
_entity_poly.pdbx_seq_one_letter_code
_entity_poly.pdbx_strand_id
1 'polypeptide(L)'
;MTTPNPITRPCACASYSVLIKVSESTAESIWQQKTTECRDTTQSTYAQGHDAKLKKFLVWAGIEGHPVRRTQGEVVIGRDALRWAAELNWADDVRERVEKGKSGA
;
A
#
# COMPACT_ATOMS: atom_id res chain seq x y z
N MET A 1 19.75 -34.18 -13.09
CA MET A 1 19.59 -32.82 -13.63
C MET A 1 19.09 -31.95 -12.50
N THR A 2 19.88 -30.99 -12.03
CA THR A 2 19.48 -30.11 -10.93
C THR A 2 18.79 -28.89 -11.54
N THR A 3 17.48 -28.78 -11.38
CA THR A 3 16.72 -27.63 -11.86
C THR A 3 17.21 -26.38 -11.13
N PRO A 4 17.56 -25.28 -11.82
CA PRO A 4 17.94 -24.04 -11.15
C PRO A 4 16.77 -23.54 -10.29
N ASN A 5 17.08 -23.13 -9.07
CA ASN A 5 16.09 -22.56 -8.16
C ASN A 5 15.55 -21.26 -8.77
N PRO A 6 14.22 -21.05 -8.79
CA PRO A 6 13.66 -19.85 -9.39
C PRO A 6 14.10 -18.61 -8.60
N ILE A 7 14.55 -17.57 -9.31
CA ILE A 7 14.85 -16.28 -8.71
C ILE A 7 13.53 -15.67 -8.22
N THR A 8 13.43 -15.46 -6.91
CA THR A 8 12.28 -14.80 -6.28
C THR A 8 12.67 -13.39 -5.83
N ARG A 9 11.70 -12.48 -5.84
CA ARG A 9 11.85 -11.09 -5.40
C ARG A 9 10.77 -10.75 -4.37
N PRO A 10 10.97 -9.76 -3.49
CA PRO A 10 9.92 -9.33 -2.57
C PRO A 10 8.63 -8.96 -3.32
N CYS A 11 7.46 -9.29 -2.75
CA CYS A 11 6.18 -8.82 -3.28
C CYS A 11 6.16 -7.30 -3.40
N ALA A 12 5.77 -6.77 -4.57
CA ALA A 12 5.66 -5.32 -4.75
C ALA A 12 4.68 -4.67 -3.76
N CYS A 13 3.69 -5.42 -3.27
CA CYS A 13 2.75 -4.98 -2.24
C CYS A 13 3.43 -4.60 -0.91
N ALA A 14 4.57 -5.22 -0.56
CA ALA A 14 5.30 -4.96 0.66
C ALA A 14 5.95 -3.56 0.69
N SER A 15 6.10 -2.93 -0.49
CA SER A 15 6.71 -1.59 -0.61
C SER A 15 5.79 -0.44 -0.19
N TYR A 16 4.50 -0.72 0.06
CA TYR A 16 3.51 0.31 0.37
C TYR A 16 3.29 0.47 1.87
N SER A 17 3.20 1.73 2.31
CA SER A 17 2.95 2.08 3.71
C SER A 17 2.22 3.40 3.86
N VAL A 18 1.67 3.64 5.04
CA VAL A 18 1.04 4.89 5.48
C VAL A 18 1.62 5.25 6.84
N LEU A 19 1.85 6.55 7.09
CA LEU A 19 2.11 7.04 8.43
C LEU A 19 0.81 7.59 9.03
N ILE A 20 0.43 7.06 10.19
CA ILE A 20 -0.74 7.47 10.96
C ILE A 20 -0.22 8.21 12.19
N LYS A 21 -0.73 9.41 12.45
CA LYS A 21 -0.43 10.13 13.69
C LYS A 21 -1.23 9.49 14.83
N VAL A 22 -0.55 8.90 15.81
CA VAL A 22 -1.20 8.18 16.91
C VAL A 22 -1.31 9.01 18.19
N SER A 23 -0.43 9.99 18.37
CA SER A 23 -0.57 10.99 19.42
C SER A 23 0.10 12.30 19.03
N GLU A 24 -0.43 13.38 19.60
CA GLU A 24 0.15 14.70 19.54
C GLU A 24 0.24 15.22 20.97
N SER A 25 1.47 15.47 21.42
CA SER A 25 1.72 16.27 22.61
C SER A 25 2.32 17.61 22.17
N THR A 26 2.34 18.58 23.09
CA THR A 26 2.97 19.90 22.85
C THR A 26 4.47 19.82 22.54
N ALA A 27 5.13 18.67 22.77
CA ALA A 27 6.56 18.48 22.53
C ALA A 27 6.86 17.48 21.41
N GLU A 28 5.99 16.50 21.15
CA GLU A 28 6.28 15.42 20.20
C GLU A 28 5.01 14.87 19.53
N SER A 29 5.14 14.58 18.23
CA SER A 29 4.15 13.83 17.45
C SER A 29 4.63 12.40 17.24
N ILE A 30 3.86 11.42 17.73
CA ILE A 30 4.16 10.01 17.50
C ILE A 30 3.45 9.55 16.24
N TRP A 31 4.22 8.96 15.33
CA TRP A 31 3.74 8.42 14.07
C TRP A 31 3.92 6.91 14.03
N GLN A 32 2.86 6.19 13.70
CA GLN A 32 2.89 4.75 13.46
C GLN A 32 2.90 4.47 11.97
N GLN A 33 3.84 3.63 11.52
CA GLN A 33 3.84 3.11 10.16
C GLN A 33 2.92 1.89 10.06
N LYS A 34 1.95 1.95 9.14
CA LYS A 34 1.11 0.82 8.75
C LYS A 34 1.48 0.37 7.34
N THR A 35 1.70 -0.91 7.14
CA THR A 35 2.08 -1.49 5.84
C THR A 35 1.03 -2.49 5.38
N THR A 36 1.25 -3.14 4.24
CA THR A 36 0.47 -4.32 3.84
C THR A 36 0.85 -5.58 4.63
N GLU A 37 1.82 -5.51 5.55
CA GLU A 37 2.35 -6.63 6.35
C GLU A 37 2.86 -7.82 5.53
N CYS A 38 3.07 -7.64 4.23
CA CYS A 38 3.57 -8.71 3.37
C CYS A 38 5.06 -8.93 3.59
N ARG A 39 5.43 -10.20 3.78
CA ARG A 39 6.83 -10.66 3.87
C ARG A 39 7.19 -11.69 2.80
N ASP A 40 6.30 -11.90 1.82
CA ASP A 40 6.45 -12.94 0.82
C ASP A 40 7.40 -12.54 -0.29
N THR A 41 8.08 -13.54 -0.84
CA THR A 41 8.79 -13.45 -2.10
C THR A 41 8.00 -14.17 -3.19
N THR A 42 8.11 -13.69 -4.42
CA THR A 42 7.34 -14.19 -5.57
C THR A 42 8.19 -14.09 -6.84
N GLN A 43 7.88 -14.93 -7.84
CA GLN A 43 8.42 -14.80 -9.19
C GLN A 43 7.66 -13.74 -10.00
N SER A 44 6.42 -13.44 -9.60
CA SER A 44 5.54 -12.45 -10.22
C SER A 44 5.73 -11.07 -9.61
N THR A 45 4.92 -10.08 -10.00
CA THR A 45 4.91 -8.75 -9.35
C THR A 45 4.32 -8.80 -7.95
N TYR A 46 3.26 -9.60 -7.78
CA TYR A 46 2.57 -9.81 -6.50
C TYR A 46 2.58 -11.29 -6.14
N ALA A 47 2.59 -11.60 -4.84
CA ALA A 47 2.19 -12.92 -4.36
C ALA A 47 0.68 -13.12 -4.63
N GLN A 48 0.22 -14.37 -4.59
CA GLN A 48 -1.17 -14.70 -4.92
C GLN A 48 -2.16 -13.90 -4.04
N GLY A 49 -3.05 -13.12 -4.67
CA GLY A 49 -4.07 -12.29 -3.98
C GLY A 49 -3.54 -11.01 -3.32
N HIS A 50 -2.25 -10.70 -3.45
CA HIS A 50 -1.66 -9.52 -2.80
C HIS A 50 -1.90 -8.21 -3.54
N ASP A 51 -2.26 -8.28 -4.82
CA ASP A 51 -2.86 -7.18 -5.58
C ASP A 51 -4.18 -6.73 -4.93
N ALA A 52 -5.07 -7.68 -4.61
CA ALA A 52 -6.31 -7.39 -3.91
C ALA A 52 -6.07 -6.86 -2.49
N LYS A 53 -5.05 -7.39 -1.79
CA LYS A 53 -4.63 -6.87 -0.47
C LYS A 53 -4.17 -5.40 -0.57
N LEU A 54 -3.31 -5.08 -1.53
CA LEU A 54 -2.84 -3.72 -1.75
C LEU A 54 -4.01 -2.80 -2.14
N LYS A 55 -4.92 -3.27 -3.00
CA LYS A 55 -6.11 -2.49 -3.37
C LYS A 55 -6.98 -2.15 -2.16
N LYS A 56 -7.25 -3.12 -1.27
CA LYS A 56 -7.97 -2.86 0.00
C LYS A 56 -7.24 -1.84 0.87
N PHE A 57 -5.91 -1.91 0.93
CA PHE A 57 -5.08 -0.94 1.66
C PHE A 57 -5.23 0.47 1.09
N LEU A 58 -5.22 0.64 -0.24
CA LEU A 58 -5.44 1.94 -0.89
C LEU A 58 -6.84 2.48 -0.64
N VAL A 59 -7.87 1.63 -0.68
CA VAL A 59 -9.25 2.05 -0.37
C VAL A 59 -9.34 2.57 1.07
N TRP A 60 -8.82 1.82 2.04
CA TRP A 60 -8.79 2.25 3.44
C TRP A 60 -8.04 3.59 3.58
N ALA A 61 -6.83 3.71 3.02
CA ALA A 61 -6.06 4.95 3.10
C ALA A 61 -6.79 6.14 2.43
N GLY A 62 -7.50 5.90 1.32
CA GLY A 62 -8.30 6.92 0.64
C GLY A 62 -9.54 7.36 1.42
N ILE A 63 -10.18 6.45 2.17
CA ILE A 63 -11.29 6.75 3.07
C ILE A 63 -10.78 7.64 4.21
N GLU A 64 -9.70 7.23 4.88
CA GLU A 64 -9.09 7.95 6.01
C GLU A 64 -8.31 9.22 5.60
N GLY A 65 -8.16 9.47 4.30
CA GLY A 65 -7.41 10.62 3.78
C GLY A 65 -5.90 10.56 4.05
N HIS A 66 -5.35 9.36 4.22
CA HIS A 66 -3.93 9.20 4.48
C HIS A 66 -3.09 9.12 3.19
N PRO A 67 -1.98 9.88 3.08
CA PRO A 67 -1.06 9.73 1.97
C PRO A 67 -0.34 8.38 2.05
N VAL A 68 -0.31 7.67 0.93
CA VAL A 68 0.34 6.37 0.80
C VAL A 68 1.76 6.59 0.27
N ARG A 69 2.70 5.90 0.88
CA ARG A 69 4.12 5.88 0.52
C ARG A 69 4.47 4.59 -0.18
N ARG A 70 5.32 4.68 -1.20
CA ARG A 70 5.96 3.53 -1.85
C ARG A 70 7.48 3.68 -1.75
N THR A 71 8.14 2.66 -1.23
CA THR A 71 9.61 2.59 -1.18
C THR A 71 10.15 1.87 -2.41
N GLN A 72 11.10 2.48 -3.11
CA GLN A 72 11.78 1.92 -4.27
C GLN A 72 13.29 2.13 -4.10
N GLY A 73 13.99 1.09 -3.66
CA GLY A 73 15.39 1.22 -3.25
C GLY A 73 15.52 2.21 -2.09
N GLU A 74 16.33 3.24 -2.27
CA GLU A 74 16.57 4.30 -1.28
C GLU A 74 15.57 5.47 -1.38
N VAL A 75 14.65 5.42 -2.35
CA VAL A 75 13.68 6.50 -2.59
C VAL A 75 12.32 6.15 -1.98
N VAL A 76 11.75 7.10 -1.23
CA VAL A 76 10.37 7.02 -0.72
C VAL A 76 9.51 8.06 -1.44
N ILE A 77 8.47 7.61 -2.12
CA ILE A 77 7.53 8.47 -2.85
C ILE A 77 6.21 8.47 -2.11
N GLY A 78 5.73 9.65 -1.68
CA GLY A 78 4.40 9.83 -1.09
C GLY A 78 3.40 10.36 -2.12
N ARG A 79 2.22 9.76 -2.21
CA ARG A 79 1.11 10.22 -3.06
C ARG A 79 -0.24 9.85 -2.43
N ASP A 80 -1.32 10.48 -2.90
CA ASP A 80 -2.66 10.07 -2.52
C ASP A 80 -2.99 8.65 -2.98
N ALA A 81 -3.87 7.97 -2.24
CA ALA A 81 -4.28 6.61 -2.55
C ALA A 81 -4.87 6.48 -3.97
N LEU A 82 -5.65 7.47 -4.43
CA LEU A 82 -6.22 7.49 -5.78
C LEU A 82 -5.15 7.66 -6.86
N ARG A 83 -4.07 8.41 -6.56
CA ARG A 83 -2.96 8.57 -7.51
C ARG A 83 -2.19 7.26 -7.67
N TRP A 84 -1.93 6.55 -6.58
CA TRP A 84 -1.35 5.19 -6.65
C TRP A 84 -2.27 4.22 -7.36
N ALA A 85 -3.58 4.27 -7.10
CA ALA A 85 -4.55 3.44 -7.79
C ALA A 85 -4.51 3.68 -9.31
N ALA A 86 -4.38 4.93 -9.76
CA ALA A 86 -4.24 5.24 -11.18
C ALA A 86 -2.96 4.65 -11.79
N GLU A 87 -1.82 4.77 -11.12
CA GLU A 87 -0.54 4.17 -11.58
C GLU A 87 -0.59 2.64 -11.63
N LEU A 88 -1.49 2.02 -10.87
CA LEU A 88 -1.72 0.57 -10.83
C LEU A 88 -2.90 0.11 -11.70
N ASN A 89 -3.50 1.01 -12.49
CA ASN A 89 -4.69 0.76 -13.31
C ASN A 89 -5.92 0.30 -12.51
N TRP A 90 -6.08 0.79 -11.29
CA TRP A 90 -7.21 0.53 -10.38
C TRP A 90 -8.00 1.79 -10.02
N ALA A 91 -7.82 2.89 -10.76
CA ALA A 91 -8.38 4.19 -10.42
C ALA A 91 -9.89 4.14 -10.13
N ASP A 92 -10.67 3.53 -11.04
CA ASP A 92 -12.13 3.57 -10.96
C ASP A 92 -12.66 2.72 -9.79
N ASP A 93 -12.19 1.49 -9.66
CA ASP A 93 -12.56 0.57 -8.56
C ASP A 93 -12.18 1.14 -7.18
N VAL A 94 -10.98 1.74 -7.04
CA VAL A 94 -10.58 2.36 -5.77
C VAL A 94 -11.39 3.63 -5.49
N ARG A 95 -11.64 4.47 -6.51
CA ARG A 95 -12.42 5.71 -6.35
C ARG A 95 -13.84 5.42 -5.89
N GLU A 96 -14.55 4.55 -6.59
CA GLU A 96 -15.92 4.17 -6.26
C GLU A 96 -16.02 3.66 -4.82
N ARG A 97 -15.07 2.81 -4.41
CA ARG A 97 -15.07 2.24 -3.05
C ARG A 97 -14.73 3.27 -1.97
N VAL A 98 -13.87 4.24 -2.26
CA VAL A 98 -13.57 5.35 -1.35
C VAL A 98 -14.79 6.26 -1.19
N GLU A 99 -15.45 6.62 -2.28
CA GLU A 99 -16.67 7.45 -2.27
C GLU A 99 -17.81 6.76 -1.49
N LYS A 100 -18.02 5.46 -1.74
CA LYS A 100 -18.98 4.65 -1.00
C LYS A 100 -18.63 4.55 0.48
N GLY A 101 -17.34 4.37 0.80
CA GLY A 101 -16.86 4.28 2.19
C GLY A 101 -17.02 5.59 2.96
N LYS A 102 -16.81 6.74 2.32
CA LYS A 102 -17.00 8.07 2.92
C LYS A 102 -18.46 8.44 3.13
N SER A 103 -19.36 7.99 2.25
CA SER A 103 -20.78 8.31 2.33
C SER A 103 -21.54 7.51 3.40
N GLY A 104 -20.93 6.44 3.92
CA GLY A 104 -21.50 5.58 4.96
C GLY A 104 -20.90 5.76 6.35
N ALA A 105 -20.01 6.73 6.53
CA ALA A 105 -19.39 7.12 7.81
C ALA A 105 -20.03 8.40 8.35
#